data_AF-A0A957ZW56-F1
#
_entry.id   AF-A0A957ZW56-F1
#
_cell.length_a   1.000
_cell.length_b   1.000
_cell.length_c   1.000
_cell.angle_alpha   90.00
_cell.angle_beta   90.00
_cell.angle_gamma   90.00
#
_symmetry.space_group_name_H-M   'P 1'
#
loop_
_entity.id
_entity.type
_entity.pdbx_description
1 polymer ?
#
loop_
_entity_poly.entity_id
_entity_poly.type
_entity_poly.pdbx_seq_one_letter_code
_entity_poly.pdbx_strand_id
1 'polypeptide(L)'
;DGSQITPAPEFVPPVGAIQVGWFINPHRADTAYVKDLEFDVLAPGDLRDTSGEGDDSYAVQTVNQERFVRECRRLEQLMGDYRRLPLAERPVCFFDGSFIISFAGKISPNRAEPYIDAIRSLLEASERFEVPLIGFVDNSRSRDVVTMLGHVLGETAIPDANDGDLLSPLLQAWGDRSPFLICARHDALSVADKAGFYRNVAFCYMRLTQDRPPARVEVPRWMVENGVAAAAMDILRAECVVGAGYPYAIETADALAVISARDRERFYALFQQFAQQAAIEFRQARKAYSKVQRR
;
A
#
# COMPACT_ATOMS: atom_id res chain seq x y z
N ASP A 1 5.99 4.09 -0.93
CA ASP A 1 4.79 4.24 -1.76
C ASP A 1 5.18 4.05 -3.22
N GLY A 2 4.22 3.84 -4.12
CA GLY A 2 4.46 3.54 -5.52
C GLY A 2 3.51 4.25 -6.49
N SER A 3 4.07 4.61 -7.64
CA SER A 3 3.35 5.11 -8.81
C SER A 3 3.67 4.27 -10.04
N GLN A 4 2.88 4.41 -11.10
CA GLN A 4 2.98 3.55 -12.26
C GLN A 4 2.56 4.24 -13.56
N ILE A 5 3.14 3.79 -14.66
CA ILE A 5 2.67 4.03 -16.02
C ILE A 5 2.03 2.73 -16.49
N THR A 6 0.72 2.73 -16.63
CA THR A 6 0.02 1.59 -17.24
C THR A 6 0.19 1.64 -18.76
N PRO A 7 0.22 0.48 -19.43
CA PRO A 7 0.29 0.43 -20.89
C PRO A 7 -0.90 1.18 -21.50
N ALA A 8 -0.61 2.07 -22.46
CA ALA A 8 -1.65 2.79 -23.18
C ALA A 8 -1.94 2.09 -24.52
N PRO A 9 -3.21 1.92 -24.91
CA PRO A 9 -3.59 1.21 -26.15
C PRO A 9 -3.01 1.84 -27.42
N GLU A 10 -2.67 3.14 -27.38
CA GLU A 10 -2.06 3.86 -28.48
C GLU A 10 -0.59 3.52 -28.75
N PHE A 11 0.09 2.79 -27.86
CA PHE A 11 1.50 2.44 -28.00
C PHE A 11 1.68 0.92 -28.22
N VAL A 12 2.31 0.56 -29.34
CA VAL A 12 2.63 -0.84 -29.67
C VAL A 12 4.14 -0.95 -29.92
N PRO A 13 4.85 -1.90 -29.29
CA PRO A 13 4.36 -2.88 -28.31
C PRO A 13 4.02 -2.26 -26.94
N PRO A 14 3.18 -2.93 -26.11
CA PRO A 14 2.79 -2.41 -24.80
C PRO A 14 3.98 -2.37 -23.85
N VAL A 15 4.13 -1.26 -23.13
CA VAL A 15 5.16 -1.06 -22.13
C VAL A 15 4.54 -0.39 -20.90
N GLY A 16 4.97 -0.82 -19.72
CA GLY A 16 4.58 -0.22 -18.45
C GLY A 16 5.81 0.23 -17.68
N ALA A 17 5.60 1.00 -16.62
CA ALA A 17 6.67 1.32 -15.69
C ALA A 17 6.14 1.41 -14.27
N ILE A 18 6.99 1.15 -13.30
CA ILE A 18 6.71 1.24 -11.88
C ILE A 18 7.80 2.07 -11.24
N GLN A 19 7.40 2.99 -10.37
CA GLN A 19 8.29 3.77 -9.53
C GLN A 19 7.92 3.54 -8.08
N VAL A 20 8.88 3.12 -7.25
CA VAL A 20 8.70 3.00 -5.80
C VAL A 20 9.60 4.00 -5.11
N GLY A 21 9.01 4.94 -4.40
CA GLY A 21 9.70 5.95 -3.60
C GLY A 21 9.70 5.56 -2.12
N TRP A 22 10.82 5.82 -1.44
CA TRP A 22 10.91 5.68 0.01
C TRP A 22 11.61 6.88 0.65
N PHE A 23 11.23 7.09 1.91
CA PHE A 23 11.74 8.15 2.75
C PHE A 23 12.18 7.56 4.09
N ILE A 24 13.36 7.98 4.56
CA ILE A 24 13.89 7.57 5.86
C ILE A 24 14.29 8.83 6.61
N ASN A 25 13.70 9.01 7.80
CA ASN A 25 14.06 10.08 8.70
C ASN A 25 14.71 9.50 9.97
N PRO A 26 16.01 9.74 10.20
CA PRO A 26 16.67 9.31 11.43
C PRO A 26 16.17 10.05 12.68
N HIS A 27 15.42 11.16 12.50
CA HIS A 27 15.01 12.08 13.57
C HIS A 27 16.17 12.63 14.39
N ARG A 28 17.32 12.82 13.74
CA ARG A 28 18.51 13.40 14.34
C ARG A 28 18.92 14.66 13.61
N ALA A 29 19.27 15.70 14.35
CA ALA A 29 19.66 16.99 13.77
C ALA A 29 20.98 16.93 12.98
N ASP A 30 21.84 15.95 13.27
CA ASP A 30 23.15 15.73 12.65
C ASP A 30 23.10 14.79 11.43
N THR A 31 21.97 14.15 11.16
CA THR A 31 21.86 13.16 10.08
C THR A 31 20.82 13.60 9.05
N ALA A 32 21.23 13.68 7.79
CA ALA A 32 20.32 13.96 6.69
C ALA A 32 19.27 12.86 6.54
N TYR A 33 18.05 13.24 6.15
CA TYR A 33 17.04 12.28 5.72
C TYR A 33 17.43 11.65 4.38
N VAL A 34 16.91 10.44 4.11
CA VAL A 34 17.05 9.77 2.81
C VAL A 34 15.76 9.94 2.05
N LYS A 35 15.86 10.39 0.80
CA LYS A 35 14.80 10.35 -0.23
C LYS A 35 15.40 9.64 -1.42
N ASP A 36 14.87 8.48 -1.75
CA ASP A 36 15.37 7.69 -2.87
C ASP A 36 14.23 6.92 -3.54
N LEU A 37 14.48 6.49 -4.77
CA LEU A 37 13.48 5.81 -5.59
C LEU A 37 14.09 4.71 -6.44
N GLU A 38 13.26 3.76 -6.80
CA GLU A 38 13.54 2.72 -7.78
C GLU A 38 12.55 2.87 -8.93
N PHE A 39 13.04 2.79 -10.16
CA PHE A 39 12.23 2.85 -11.36
C PHE A 39 12.51 1.63 -12.22
N ASP A 40 11.46 0.90 -12.60
CA ASP A 40 11.56 -0.28 -13.44
C ASP A 40 10.55 -0.26 -14.58
N VAL A 41 10.98 -0.82 -15.71
CA VAL A 41 10.20 -0.92 -16.94
C VAL A 41 9.69 -2.34 -17.09
N LEU A 42 8.38 -2.48 -17.30
CA LEU A 42 7.73 -3.75 -17.63
C LEU A 42 7.71 -3.91 -19.14
N ALA A 43 8.44 -4.90 -19.63
CA ALA A 43 8.55 -5.21 -21.03
C ALA A 43 7.27 -5.86 -21.57
N PRO A 44 7.06 -5.89 -22.90
CA PRO A 44 5.88 -6.54 -23.47
C PRO A 44 5.73 -8.01 -23.08
N GLY A 45 6.84 -8.70 -22.76
CA GLY A 45 6.82 -10.08 -22.27
C GLY A 45 6.16 -10.21 -20.89
N ASP A 46 6.41 -9.24 -20.01
CA ASP A 46 5.88 -9.19 -18.64
C ASP A 46 4.38 -8.85 -18.62
N LEU A 47 3.91 -8.19 -19.69
CA LEU A 47 2.54 -7.67 -19.82
C LEU A 47 1.62 -8.56 -20.67
N ARG A 48 2.16 -9.65 -21.24
CA ARG A 48 1.39 -10.58 -22.05
C ARG A 48 0.54 -11.46 -21.16
N ASP A 49 -0.74 -11.56 -21.50
CA ASP A 49 -1.58 -12.56 -20.89
C ASP A 49 -1.23 -13.96 -21.42
N THR A 50 -0.66 -14.79 -20.57
CA THR A 50 -0.41 -16.21 -20.86
C THR A 50 -1.65 -17.08 -20.68
N SER A 51 -2.75 -16.53 -20.14
CA SER A 51 -4.01 -17.23 -19.89
C SER A 51 -5.03 -17.14 -21.03
N GLY A 52 -4.76 -16.31 -22.05
CA GLY A 52 -5.57 -16.21 -23.28
C GLY A 52 -6.84 -15.34 -23.16
N GLU A 53 -7.03 -14.65 -22.04
CA GLU A 53 -8.03 -13.61 -21.83
C GLU A 53 -7.48 -12.26 -22.33
N GLY A 54 -7.48 -12.08 -23.65
CA GLY A 54 -7.07 -10.83 -24.29
C GLY A 54 -7.94 -9.65 -23.84
N ASP A 55 -7.47 -8.90 -22.85
CA ASP A 55 -8.06 -7.63 -22.42
C ASP A 55 -6.96 -6.67 -21.95
N ASP A 56 -7.03 -5.39 -22.35
CA ASP A 56 -6.15 -4.31 -21.88
C ASP A 56 -6.18 -4.20 -20.33
N SER A 57 -7.26 -4.68 -19.71
CA SER A 57 -7.42 -4.88 -18.27
C SER A 57 -6.33 -5.78 -17.66
N TYR A 58 -5.82 -6.79 -18.37
CA TYR A 58 -4.76 -7.68 -17.88
C TYR A 58 -3.49 -6.90 -17.56
N ALA A 59 -2.99 -6.16 -18.55
CA ALA A 59 -1.71 -5.47 -18.43
C ALA A 59 -1.76 -4.39 -17.34
N VAL A 60 -2.87 -3.67 -17.22
CA VAL A 60 -3.11 -2.71 -16.13
C VAL A 60 -3.08 -3.40 -14.76
N GLN A 61 -3.75 -4.54 -14.63
CA GLN A 61 -3.78 -5.28 -13.36
C GLN A 61 -2.41 -5.86 -13.00
N THR A 62 -1.64 -6.34 -13.97
CA THR A 62 -0.26 -6.81 -13.76
C THR A 62 0.63 -5.69 -13.24
N VAL A 63 0.55 -4.49 -13.83
CA VAL A 63 1.32 -3.32 -13.35
C VAL A 63 0.95 -2.96 -11.91
N ASN A 64 -0.35 -2.96 -11.58
CA ASN A 64 -0.82 -2.67 -10.22
C ASN A 64 -0.33 -3.71 -9.20
N GLN A 65 -0.34 -4.99 -9.59
CA GLN A 65 0.16 -6.08 -8.75
C GLN A 65 1.66 -5.97 -8.52
N GLU A 66 2.43 -5.81 -9.58
CA GLU A 66 3.89 -5.67 -9.49
C GLU A 66 4.26 -4.46 -8.64
N ARG A 67 3.55 -3.33 -8.77
CA ARG A 67 3.74 -2.15 -7.93
C ARG A 67 3.56 -2.49 -6.44
N PHE A 68 2.44 -3.11 -6.07
CA PHE A 68 2.15 -3.51 -4.69
C PHE A 68 3.21 -4.47 -4.13
N VAL A 69 3.60 -5.48 -4.91
CA VAL A 69 4.63 -6.45 -4.51
C VAL A 69 5.97 -5.75 -4.29
N ARG A 70 6.32 -4.77 -5.12
CA ARG A 70 7.57 -4.01 -5.00
C ARG A 70 7.57 -3.07 -3.80
N GLU A 71 6.46 -2.42 -3.50
CA GLU A 71 6.30 -1.63 -2.26
C GLU A 71 6.56 -2.51 -1.02
N CYS A 72 5.96 -3.71 -0.97
CA CYS A 72 6.19 -4.66 0.12
C CYS A 72 7.66 -5.10 0.19
N ARG A 73 8.25 -5.54 -0.93
CA ARG A 73 9.65 -5.95 -1.01
C ARG A 73 10.62 -4.85 -0.56
N ARG A 74 10.33 -3.59 -0.91
CA ARG A 74 11.16 -2.46 -0.49
C ARG A 74 11.14 -2.28 1.02
N LEU A 75 9.98 -2.40 1.67
CA LEU A 75 9.89 -2.39 3.13
C LEU A 75 10.63 -3.58 3.76
N GLU A 76 10.50 -4.79 3.20
CA GLU A 76 11.26 -5.96 3.67
C GLU A 76 12.77 -5.75 3.61
N GLN A 77 13.27 -5.16 2.51
CA GLN A 77 14.69 -4.80 2.35
C GLN A 77 15.11 -3.81 3.42
N LEU A 78 14.35 -2.72 3.62
CA LEU A 78 14.64 -1.72 4.64
C LEU A 78 14.67 -2.33 6.04
N MET A 79 13.68 -3.15 6.42
CA MET A 79 13.70 -3.86 7.71
C MET A 79 14.94 -4.76 7.83
N GLY A 80 15.31 -5.44 6.74
CA GLY A 80 16.51 -6.25 6.64
C GLY A 80 17.81 -5.47 6.83
N ASP A 81 17.92 -4.25 6.30
CA ASP A 81 19.10 -3.39 6.39
C ASP A 81 19.33 -2.89 7.82
N TYR A 82 18.25 -2.60 8.55
CA TYR A 82 18.32 -2.08 9.92
C TYR A 82 18.27 -3.16 11.01
N ARG A 83 18.13 -4.45 10.68
CA ARG A 83 18.00 -5.56 11.66
C ARG A 83 19.15 -5.67 12.66
N ARG A 84 20.33 -5.14 12.32
CA ARG A 84 21.53 -5.18 13.19
C ARG A 84 21.59 -4.04 14.19
N LEU A 85 20.73 -3.02 14.07
CA LEU A 85 20.66 -1.95 15.06
C LEU A 85 20.07 -2.47 16.38
N PRO A 86 20.43 -1.86 17.52
CA PRO A 86 19.74 -2.08 18.78
C PRO A 86 18.23 -1.87 18.63
N LEU A 87 17.41 -2.65 19.34
CA LEU A 87 15.94 -2.58 19.25
C LEU A 87 15.38 -1.16 19.38
N ALA A 88 15.93 -0.36 20.30
CA ALA A 88 15.52 1.02 20.53
C ALA A 88 15.87 1.99 19.39
N GLU A 89 16.78 1.60 18.49
CA GLU A 89 17.24 2.37 17.34
C GLU A 89 16.68 1.82 16.01
N ARG A 90 15.97 0.69 16.03
CA ARG A 90 15.31 0.16 14.83
C ARG A 90 14.19 1.11 14.39
N PRO A 91 14.03 1.32 13.07
CA PRO A 91 13.02 2.23 12.56
C PRO A 91 11.60 1.72 12.81
N VAL A 92 10.62 2.62 12.74
CA VAL A 92 9.22 2.23 12.52
C VAL A 92 8.94 2.36 11.04
N CYS A 93 8.55 1.25 10.41
CA CYS A 93 8.19 1.19 9.00
C CYS A 93 6.71 1.52 8.81
N PHE A 94 6.40 2.35 7.83
CA PHE A 94 5.03 2.70 7.46
C PHE A 94 4.68 2.13 6.09
N PHE A 95 3.52 1.48 6.02
CA PHE A 95 2.89 0.97 4.81
C PHE A 95 1.59 1.75 4.58
N ASP A 96 1.43 2.34 3.39
CA ASP A 96 0.20 3.04 3.02
C ASP A 96 -0.84 2.03 2.55
N GLY A 97 -1.82 1.76 3.40
CA GLY A 97 -2.87 0.79 3.14
C GLY A 97 -3.00 -0.29 4.21
N SER A 98 -3.83 -1.28 3.88
CA SER A 98 -4.22 -2.35 4.79
C SER A 98 -3.48 -3.64 4.47
N PHE A 99 -3.03 -4.34 5.52
CA PHE A 99 -2.61 -5.73 5.44
C PHE A 99 -3.80 -6.66 5.18
N ILE A 100 -5.03 -6.26 5.53
CA ILE A 100 -6.27 -7.02 5.30
C ILE A 100 -6.78 -6.80 3.87
N ILE A 101 -6.17 -7.50 2.92
CA ILE A 101 -6.39 -7.36 1.47
C ILE A 101 -7.64 -8.10 0.93
N SER A 102 -8.83 -7.83 1.47
CA SER A 102 -10.08 -8.49 1.05
C SER A 102 -10.39 -8.39 -0.45
N PHE A 103 -9.83 -7.41 -1.16
CA PHE A 103 -9.98 -7.29 -2.62
C PHE A 103 -9.36 -8.48 -3.36
N ALA A 104 -8.31 -9.11 -2.82
CA ALA A 104 -7.65 -10.24 -3.47
C ALA A 104 -8.56 -11.47 -3.55
N GLY A 105 -9.59 -11.57 -2.71
CA GLY A 105 -10.62 -12.61 -2.82
C GLY A 105 -11.63 -12.40 -3.97
N LYS A 106 -11.61 -11.22 -4.61
CA LYS A 106 -12.50 -10.87 -5.73
C LYS A 106 -11.83 -11.03 -7.10
N ILE A 107 -10.52 -11.31 -7.13
CA ILE A 107 -9.75 -11.53 -8.36
C ILE A 107 -9.41 -13.01 -8.51
N SER A 108 -8.97 -13.41 -9.71
CA SER A 108 -8.67 -14.81 -9.99
C SER A 108 -7.54 -15.34 -9.09
N PRO A 109 -7.55 -16.63 -8.69
CA PRO A 109 -6.58 -17.17 -7.75
C PRO A 109 -5.10 -16.93 -8.13
N ASN A 110 -4.77 -17.10 -9.42
CA ASN A 110 -3.41 -16.86 -9.91
C ASN A 110 -2.95 -15.40 -9.76
N ARG A 111 -3.90 -14.45 -9.76
CA ARG A 111 -3.62 -13.02 -9.53
C ARG A 111 -3.73 -12.63 -8.06
N ALA A 112 -4.46 -13.38 -7.24
CA ALA A 112 -4.54 -13.14 -5.81
C ALA A 112 -3.22 -13.50 -5.10
N GLU A 113 -2.58 -14.59 -5.52
CA GLU A 113 -1.44 -15.17 -4.80
C GLU A 113 -0.28 -14.19 -4.58
N PRO A 114 0.18 -13.40 -5.58
CA PRO A 114 1.30 -12.48 -5.36
C PRO A 114 1.02 -11.40 -4.31
N TYR A 115 -0.23 -10.92 -4.18
CA TYR A 115 -0.61 -9.97 -3.13
C TYR A 115 -0.58 -10.63 -1.74
N ILE A 116 -1.09 -11.87 -1.66
CA ILE A 116 -1.14 -12.66 -0.43
C ILE A 116 0.28 -12.98 0.04
N ASP A 117 1.14 -13.46 -0.86
CA ASP A 117 2.53 -13.79 -0.57
C ASP A 117 3.32 -12.54 -0.16
N ALA A 118 3.08 -11.39 -0.80
CA ALA A 118 3.74 -10.13 -0.44
C ALA A 118 3.37 -9.68 0.98
N ILE A 119 2.09 -9.69 1.36
CA ILE A 119 1.68 -9.32 2.72
C ILE A 119 2.19 -10.34 3.74
N ARG A 120 2.11 -11.64 3.43
CA ARG A 120 2.64 -12.68 4.33
C ARG A 120 4.13 -12.49 4.59
N SER A 121 4.91 -12.29 3.53
CA SER A 121 6.36 -12.08 3.62
C SER A 121 6.70 -10.80 4.37
N LEU A 122 5.93 -9.72 4.17
CA LEU A 122 6.09 -8.45 4.85
C LEU A 122 5.86 -8.57 6.37
N LEU A 123 4.76 -9.23 6.77
CA LEU A 123 4.45 -9.49 8.18
C LEU A 123 5.50 -10.38 8.84
N GLU A 124 5.92 -11.45 8.16
CA GLU A 124 6.97 -12.36 8.62
C GLU A 124 8.32 -11.65 8.75
N ALA A 125 8.67 -10.76 7.81
CA ALA A 125 9.91 -9.97 7.86
C ALA A 125 9.91 -9.00 9.05
N SER A 126 8.79 -8.32 9.32
CA SER A 126 8.65 -7.44 10.48
C SER A 126 8.88 -8.21 11.80
N GLU A 127 8.28 -9.38 11.94
CA GLU A 127 8.45 -10.24 13.13
C GLU A 127 9.89 -10.76 13.23
N ARG A 128 10.41 -11.34 12.14
CA ARG A 128 11.75 -11.93 12.09
C ARG A 128 12.87 -10.94 12.38
N PHE A 129 12.74 -9.71 11.88
CA PHE A 129 13.73 -8.66 12.09
C PHE A 129 13.40 -7.79 13.32
N GLU A 130 12.29 -8.07 14.00
CA GLU A 130 11.69 -7.28 15.09
C GLU A 130 11.77 -5.77 14.79
N VAL A 131 11.31 -5.40 13.58
CA VAL A 131 11.18 -4.01 13.15
C VAL A 131 9.69 -3.66 13.15
N PRO A 132 9.25 -2.68 13.96
CA PRO A 132 7.86 -2.25 13.99
C PRO A 132 7.35 -1.85 12.61
N LEU A 133 6.15 -2.34 12.26
CA LEU A 133 5.50 -2.07 10.99
C LEU A 133 4.08 -1.58 11.24
N ILE A 134 3.71 -0.48 10.60
CA ILE A 134 2.40 0.15 10.71
C ILE A 134 1.76 0.22 9.32
N GLY A 135 0.60 -0.42 9.15
CA GLY A 135 -0.31 -0.18 8.04
C GLY A 135 -1.23 0.98 8.39
N PHE A 136 -1.27 2.01 7.55
CA PHE A 136 -2.08 3.20 7.78
C PHE A 136 -3.18 3.29 6.74
N VAL A 137 -4.43 3.45 7.18
CA VAL A 137 -5.59 3.56 6.28
C VAL A 137 -6.41 4.78 6.67
N ASP A 138 -6.24 5.87 5.92
CA ASP A 138 -7.12 7.04 6.04
C ASP A 138 -8.53 6.70 5.52
N ASN A 139 -9.55 7.30 6.13
CA ASN A 139 -10.96 7.17 5.74
C ASN A 139 -11.41 5.69 5.50
N SER A 140 -11.02 4.79 6.41
CA SER A 140 -11.31 3.37 6.29
C SER A 140 -12.81 3.06 6.20
N ARG A 141 -13.19 2.28 5.20
CA ARG A 141 -14.56 1.76 5.01
C ARG A 141 -14.78 0.39 5.65
N SER A 142 -13.86 -0.06 6.50
CA SER A 142 -13.98 -1.36 7.17
C SER A 142 -15.17 -1.40 8.13
N ARG A 143 -15.75 -2.58 8.29
CA ARG A 143 -16.94 -2.84 9.12
C ARG A 143 -16.68 -3.94 10.15
N ASP A 144 -15.43 -4.19 10.51
CA ASP A 144 -15.06 -5.33 11.37
C ASP A 144 -15.68 -5.19 12.78
N VAL A 145 -15.68 -3.99 13.35
CA VAL A 145 -16.24 -3.72 14.68
C VAL A 145 -17.76 -3.69 14.63
N VAL A 146 -18.34 -3.00 13.65
CA VAL A 146 -19.80 -2.95 13.46
C VAL A 146 -20.36 -4.36 13.24
N THR A 147 -19.70 -5.18 12.42
CA THR A 147 -20.09 -6.57 12.17
C THR A 147 -19.94 -7.45 13.41
N MET A 148 -18.83 -7.32 14.14
CA MET A 148 -18.63 -8.04 15.40
C MET A 148 -19.73 -7.71 16.41
N LEU A 149 -20.07 -6.43 16.60
CA LEU A 149 -21.14 -6.01 17.51
C LEU A 149 -22.49 -6.56 17.08
N GLY A 150 -22.81 -6.52 15.78
CA GLY A 150 -24.04 -7.12 15.25
C GLY A 150 -24.16 -8.60 15.61
N HIS A 151 -23.09 -9.37 15.48
CA HIS A 151 -23.07 -10.78 15.87
C HIS A 151 -23.22 -10.98 17.38
N VAL A 152 -22.50 -10.20 18.20
CA VAL A 152 -22.55 -10.31 19.67
C VAL A 152 -23.93 -9.94 20.22
N LEU A 153 -24.58 -8.95 19.63
CA LEU A 153 -25.91 -8.48 20.04
C LEU A 153 -27.06 -9.31 19.45
N GLY A 154 -26.77 -10.24 18.52
CA GLY A 154 -27.79 -11.05 17.87
C GLY A 154 -28.65 -10.27 16.88
N GLU A 155 -28.13 -9.19 16.31
CA GLU A 155 -28.83 -8.37 15.33
C GLU A 155 -29.06 -9.14 14.03
N THR A 156 -30.28 -9.08 13.50
CA THR A 156 -30.63 -9.74 12.23
C THR A 156 -30.15 -8.96 11.01
N ALA A 157 -29.89 -7.66 11.17
CA ALA A 157 -29.34 -6.78 10.15
C ALA A 157 -28.23 -5.91 10.73
N ILE A 158 -27.05 -5.96 10.12
CA ILE A 158 -25.91 -5.17 10.53
C ILE A 158 -26.08 -3.76 9.95
N PRO A 159 -26.05 -2.69 10.77
CA PRO A 159 -26.21 -1.31 10.30
C PRO A 159 -25.25 -0.97 9.17
N ASP A 160 -25.72 -0.23 8.16
CA ASP A 160 -24.89 0.25 7.06
C ASP A 160 -24.01 1.43 7.50
N ALA A 161 -23.05 1.11 8.37
CA ALA A 161 -22.06 2.01 8.92
C ALA A 161 -20.69 1.34 8.84
N ASN A 162 -19.64 2.16 8.76
CA ASN A 162 -18.26 1.71 8.92
C ASN A 162 -17.78 1.95 10.37
N ASP A 163 -16.69 1.28 10.72
CA ASP A 163 -16.11 1.34 12.06
C ASP A 163 -15.63 2.75 12.43
N GLY A 164 -15.15 3.52 11.45
CA GLY A 164 -14.74 4.91 11.67
C GLY A 164 -15.91 5.78 12.13
N ASP A 165 -17.06 5.66 11.47
CA ASP A 165 -18.28 6.37 11.83
C ASP A 165 -18.80 5.93 13.21
N LEU A 166 -18.80 4.62 13.49
CA LEU A 166 -19.19 4.06 14.79
C LEU A 166 -18.33 4.59 15.94
N LEU A 167 -17.01 4.64 15.74
CA LEU A 167 -16.06 5.02 16.79
C LEU A 167 -15.85 6.53 16.89
N SER A 168 -16.22 7.30 15.87
CA SER A 168 -16.09 8.75 15.84
C SER A 168 -16.65 9.45 17.09
N PRO A 169 -17.89 9.18 17.56
CA PRO A 169 -18.42 9.81 18.76
C PRO A 169 -17.72 9.37 20.07
N LEU A 170 -17.00 8.24 20.06
CA LEU A 170 -16.30 7.70 21.23
C LEU A 170 -14.83 8.17 21.33
N LEU A 171 -14.19 8.44 20.19
CA LEU A 171 -12.82 8.93 20.09
C LEU A 171 -12.86 10.43 19.74
N GLN A 172 -12.95 11.29 20.75
CA GLN A 172 -13.22 12.73 20.57
C GLN A 172 -11.94 13.56 20.59
N ALA A 173 -11.03 13.26 21.51
CA ALA A 173 -9.79 14.00 21.65
C ALA A 173 -8.76 13.55 20.60
N TRP A 174 -7.92 14.48 20.17
CA TRP A 174 -6.78 14.13 19.32
C TRP A 174 -5.87 13.14 20.05
N GLY A 175 -5.50 12.05 19.37
CA GLY A 175 -4.70 10.96 19.93
C GLY A 175 -5.51 9.84 20.60
N ASP A 176 -6.83 10.03 20.79
CA ASP A 176 -7.73 8.99 21.28
C ASP A 176 -7.66 7.76 20.38
N ARG A 177 -7.70 6.58 20.99
CA ARG A 177 -7.51 5.31 20.30
C ARG A 177 -8.39 4.22 20.89
N SER A 178 -8.97 3.38 20.03
CA SER A 178 -9.60 2.13 20.47
C SER A 178 -8.56 1.10 20.96
N PRO A 179 -8.95 0.10 21.76
CA PRO A 179 -8.11 -1.07 21.98
C PRO A 179 -7.65 -1.72 20.66
N PHE A 180 -6.57 -2.49 20.73
CA PHE A 180 -6.19 -3.36 19.61
C PHE A 180 -7.16 -4.54 19.54
N LEU A 181 -7.61 -4.84 18.34
CA LEU A 181 -8.50 -5.93 17.98
C LEU A 181 -7.77 -6.84 17.01
N ILE A 182 -8.02 -8.15 17.07
CA ILE A 182 -7.48 -9.10 16.08
C ILE A 182 -8.45 -9.22 14.92
N CYS A 183 -7.95 -9.20 13.69
CA CYS A 183 -8.80 -9.40 12.52
C CYS A 183 -9.30 -10.85 12.47
N ALA A 184 -10.62 -11.01 12.45
CA ALA A 184 -11.32 -12.28 12.29
C ALA A 184 -12.41 -12.17 11.22
N ARG A 185 -12.09 -11.47 10.13
CA ARG A 185 -13.02 -11.23 9.02
C ARG A 185 -13.42 -12.55 8.35
N HIS A 186 -14.68 -12.69 7.96
CA HIS A 186 -15.19 -13.84 7.18
C HIS A 186 -15.51 -13.38 5.75
N ASP A 187 -14.46 -13.22 4.93
CA ASP A 187 -14.56 -12.76 3.54
C ASP A 187 -14.23 -13.88 2.52
N ALA A 188 -14.21 -13.54 1.23
CA ALA A 188 -13.92 -14.49 0.15
C ALA A 188 -12.56 -15.19 0.30
N LEU A 189 -11.53 -14.50 0.80
CA LEU A 189 -10.23 -15.13 1.10
C LEU A 189 -10.32 -16.11 2.26
N SER A 190 -11.12 -15.77 3.27
CA SER A 190 -11.33 -16.60 4.45
C SER A 190 -12.09 -17.88 4.10
N VAL A 191 -13.12 -17.77 3.26
CA VAL A 191 -13.87 -18.92 2.72
C VAL A 191 -12.98 -19.81 1.86
N ALA A 192 -12.03 -19.23 1.13
CA ALA A 192 -11.06 -19.94 0.30
C ALA A 192 -9.85 -20.48 1.09
N ASP A 193 -9.82 -20.36 2.42
CA ASP A 193 -8.69 -20.74 3.29
C ASP A 193 -7.34 -20.07 2.92
N LYS A 194 -7.41 -18.87 2.36
CA LYS A 194 -6.25 -18.05 1.97
C LYS A 194 -5.99 -16.86 2.90
N ALA A 195 -6.92 -16.57 3.81
CA ALA A 195 -6.81 -15.46 4.77
C ALA A 195 -6.09 -15.82 6.07
N GLY A 196 -5.34 -16.94 6.12
CA GLY A 196 -4.71 -17.42 7.35
C GLY A 196 -3.82 -16.39 8.06
N PHE A 197 -3.23 -15.45 7.30
CA PHE A 197 -2.40 -14.36 7.82
C PHE A 197 -3.19 -13.23 8.51
N TYR A 198 -4.51 -13.11 8.31
CA TYR A 198 -5.33 -12.08 8.98
C TYR A 198 -5.23 -12.16 10.50
N ARG A 199 -5.11 -13.37 11.06
CA ARG A 199 -4.95 -13.59 12.51
C ARG A 199 -3.65 -13.04 13.07
N ASN A 200 -2.68 -12.75 12.20
CA ASN A 200 -1.37 -12.17 12.53
C ASN A 200 -1.42 -10.63 12.43
N VAL A 201 -2.59 -10.04 12.19
CA VAL A 201 -2.78 -8.59 12.14
C VAL A 201 -3.70 -8.15 13.27
N ALA A 202 -3.21 -7.21 14.07
CA ALA A 202 -4.01 -6.44 15.00
C ALA A 202 -4.33 -5.08 14.39
N PHE A 203 -5.46 -4.49 14.76
CA PHE A 203 -5.85 -3.16 14.30
C PHE A 203 -6.48 -2.35 15.42
N CYS A 204 -6.38 -1.02 15.32
CA CYS A 204 -7.14 -0.08 16.14
C CYS A 204 -7.56 1.12 15.29
N TYR A 205 -8.43 1.95 15.85
CA TYR A 205 -8.80 3.23 15.27
C TYR A 205 -8.24 4.36 16.12
N MET A 206 -7.71 5.40 15.47
CA MET A 206 -7.09 6.54 16.15
C MET A 206 -7.58 7.87 15.60
N ARG A 207 -7.95 8.79 16.49
CA ARG A 207 -8.34 10.16 16.15
C ARG A 207 -7.08 10.99 15.88
N LEU A 208 -6.82 11.31 14.62
CA LEU A 208 -5.63 12.06 14.20
C LEU A 208 -5.96 13.44 13.59
N THR A 209 -7.22 13.66 13.23
CA THR A 209 -7.75 14.98 12.84
C THR A 209 -9.13 15.17 13.47
N GLN A 210 -9.61 16.42 13.57
CA GLN A 210 -10.94 16.73 14.12
C GLN A 210 -12.06 16.71 13.06
N ASP A 211 -11.70 16.86 11.79
CA ASP A 211 -12.61 17.01 10.65
C ASP A 211 -12.90 15.70 9.90
N ARG A 212 -12.17 14.61 10.20
CA ARG A 212 -12.34 13.30 9.56
C ARG A 212 -12.54 12.21 10.62
N PRO A 213 -13.24 11.10 10.29
CA PRO A 213 -13.33 9.94 11.18
C PRO A 213 -11.95 9.42 11.62
N PRO A 214 -11.87 8.69 12.74
CA PRO A 214 -10.63 8.04 13.18
C PRO A 214 -10.02 7.16 12.07
N ALA A 215 -8.72 7.30 11.84
CA ALA A 215 -7.98 6.48 10.89
C ALA A 215 -7.84 5.05 11.42
N ARG A 216 -7.83 4.06 10.53
CA ARG A 216 -7.54 2.69 10.89
C ARG A 216 -6.03 2.48 10.82
N VAL A 217 -5.49 1.89 11.89
CA VAL A 217 -4.08 1.58 12.04
C VAL A 217 -3.96 0.08 12.26
N GLU A 218 -3.14 -0.57 11.44
CA GLU A 218 -2.88 -2.01 11.48
C GLU A 218 -1.43 -2.26 11.87
N VAL A 219 -1.20 -3.29 12.68
CA VAL A 219 0.14 -3.70 13.11
C VAL A 219 0.21 -5.23 13.10
N PRO A 220 1.38 -5.82 12.80
CA PRO A 220 1.63 -7.22 13.10
C PRO A 220 1.30 -7.55 14.56
N ARG A 221 0.66 -8.69 14.78
CA ARG A 221 0.19 -9.15 16.09
C ARG A 221 1.32 -9.26 17.12
N TRP A 222 2.51 -9.68 16.69
CA TRP A 222 3.69 -9.76 17.55
C TRP A 222 4.00 -8.44 18.25
N MET A 223 3.70 -7.29 17.62
CA MET A 223 3.95 -5.98 18.22
C MET A 223 3.09 -5.73 19.46
N VAL A 224 1.85 -6.23 19.44
CA VAL A 224 0.93 -6.13 20.57
C VAL A 224 1.36 -7.10 21.67
N GLU A 225 1.68 -8.35 21.30
CA GLU A 225 2.07 -9.40 22.24
C GLU A 225 3.40 -9.09 22.96
N ASN A 226 4.36 -8.48 22.25
CA ASN A 226 5.66 -8.09 22.80
C ASN A 226 5.66 -6.67 23.41
N GLY A 227 4.51 -5.98 23.43
CA GLY A 227 4.36 -4.68 24.08
C GLY A 227 5.02 -3.50 23.35
N VAL A 228 5.49 -3.66 22.11
CA VAL A 228 6.13 -2.59 21.33
C VAL A 228 5.14 -1.72 20.55
N ALA A 229 3.90 -2.18 20.37
CA ALA A 229 2.88 -1.46 19.61
C ALA A 229 2.55 -0.08 20.20
N ALA A 230 2.58 0.08 21.53
CA ALA A 230 2.28 1.35 22.18
C ALA A 230 3.28 2.45 21.79
N ALA A 231 4.58 2.16 21.85
CA ALA A 231 5.62 3.11 21.43
C ALA A 231 5.53 3.43 19.92
N ALA A 232 5.22 2.44 19.09
CA ALA A 232 5.00 2.65 17.66
C ALA A 232 3.80 3.59 17.38
N MET A 233 2.73 3.52 18.19
CA MET A 233 1.60 4.44 18.11
C MET A 233 1.98 5.88 18.50
N ASP A 234 2.88 6.06 19.46
CA ASP A 234 3.37 7.40 19.81
C ASP A 234 4.19 8.02 18.69
N ILE A 235 5.00 7.21 17.99
CA ILE A 235 5.73 7.64 16.79
C ILE A 235 4.76 8.00 15.66
N LEU A 236 3.74 7.18 15.41
CA LEU A 236 2.69 7.50 14.44
C LEU A 236 2.00 8.84 14.76
N ARG A 237 1.67 9.10 16.04
CA ARG A 237 1.11 10.38 16.46
C ARG A 237 2.05 11.54 16.15
N ALA A 238 3.34 11.40 16.46
CA ALA A 238 4.34 12.42 16.17
C ALA A 238 4.45 12.69 14.65
N GLU A 239 4.48 11.65 13.82
CA GLU A 239 4.45 11.76 12.36
C GLU A 239 3.21 12.50 11.87
N CYS A 240 2.05 12.25 12.47
CA CYS A 240 0.82 12.96 12.11
C CYS A 240 0.75 14.39 12.66
N VAL A 241 1.48 14.75 13.72
CA VAL A 241 1.63 16.16 14.11
C VAL A 241 2.38 16.91 13.01
N VAL A 242 3.44 16.30 12.46
CA VAL A 242 4.24 16.90 11.39
C VAL A 242 3.46 16.96 10.07
N GLY A 243 2.81 15.86 9.68
CA GLY A 243 2.04 15.74 8.44
C GLY A 243 0.57 16.16 8.55
N ALA A 244 0.22 17.01 9.53
CA ALA A 244 -1.12 17.59 9.69
C ALA A 244 -2.28 16.57 9.67
N GLY A 245 -2.12 15.47 10.38
CA GLY A 245 -3.11 14.40 10.56
C GLY A 245 -2.89 13.16 9.70
N TYR A 246 -1.91 13.20 8.79
CA TYR A 246 -1.45 12.06 8.00
C TYR A 246 0.05 11.82 8.27
N PRO A 247 0.57 10.58 8.26
CA PRO A 247 1.96 10.33 8.58
C PRO A 247 2.90 11.01 7.57
N TYR A 248 3.75 11.92 8.05
CA TYR A 248 4.66 12.69 7.19
C TYR A 248 5.58 11.81 6.35
N ALA A 249 6.06 10.69 6.91
CA ALA A 249 6.87 9.73 6.16
C ALA A 249 6.13 9.12 4.96
N ILE A 250 4.83 8.83 5.09
CA ILE A 250 4.03 8.29 3.99
C ILE A 250 3.80 9.38 2.94
N GLU A 251 3.36 10.57 3.35
CA GLU A 251 3.14 11.70 2.44
C GLU A 251 4.38 12.04 1.63
N THR A 252 5.56 12.02 2.28
CA THR A 252 6.84 12.29 1.62
C THR A 252 7.21 11.19 0.63
N ALA A 253 6.94 9.93 0.96
CA ALA A 253 7.19 8.80 0.06
C ALA A 253 6.25 8.80 -1.15
N ASP A 254 4.96 9.13 -0.95
CA ASP A 254 3.98 9.32 -2.04
C ASP A 254 4.45 10.40 -2.99
N ALA A 255 4.72 11.61 -2.47
CA ALA A 255 5.16 12.75 -3.26
C ALA A 255 6.44 12.45 -4.07
N LEU A 256 7.34 11.63 -3.54
CA LEU A 256 8.54 11.18 -4.23
C LEU A 256 8.26 10.12 -5.31
N ALA A 257 7.29 9.24 -5.07
CA ALA A 257 6.92 8.17 -5.98
C ALA A 257 6.13 8.67 -7.20
N VAL A 258 5.47 9.84 -7.12
CA VAL A 258 4.61 10.38 -8.20
C VAL A 258 5.31 10.42 -9.56
N ILE A 259 4.72 9.75 -10.55
CA ILE A 259 5.04 9.93 -11.97
C ILE A 259 4.10 10.98 -12.55
N SER A 260 4.62 12.18 -12.84
CA SER A 260 3.80 13.25 -13.41
C SER A 260 3.42 12.99 -14.87
N ALA A 261 2.43 13.73 -15.38
CA ALA A 261 2.07 13.67 -16.80
C ALA A 261 3.27 13.99 -17.72
N ARG A 262 4.13 14.92 -17.30
CA ARG A 262 5.36 15.29 -18.01
C ARG A 262 6.39 14.16 -18.00
N ASP A 263 6.50 13.44 -16.88
CA ASP A 263 7.43 12.30 -16.79
C ASP A 263 6.96 11.13 -17.64
N ARG A 264 5.64 10.90 -17.70
CA ARG A 264 5.04 9.93 -18.63
C ARG A 264 5.35 10.28 -20.10
N GLU A 265 5.21 11.55 -20.49
CA GLU A 265 5.56 11.99 -21.86
C GLU A 265 7.05 11.78 -22.16
N ARG A 266 7.93 12.11 -21.22
CA ARG A 266 9.38 11.87 -21.32
C ARG A 266 9.70 10.39 -21.43
N PHE A 267 9.06 9.54 -20.63
CA PHE A 267 9.23 8.09 -20.67
C PHE A 267 8.94 7.54 -22.06
N TYR A 268 7.79 7.87 -22.65
CA TYR A 268 7.45 7.40 -24.00
C TYR A 268 8.38 7.96 -25.08
N ALA A 269 8.86 9.21 -24.93
CA ALA A 269 9.85 9.77 -25.84
C ALA A 269 11.20 9.03 -25.78
N LEU A 270 11.67 8.67 -24.57
CA LEU A 270 12.88 7.87 -24.37
C LEU A 270 12.70 6.44 -24.91
N PHE A 271 11.54 5.84 -24.66
CA PHE A 271 11.22 4.51 -25.18
C PHE A 271 11.17 4.49 -26.71
N GLN A 272 10.63 5.53 -27.34
CA GLN A 272 10.65 5.67 -28.80
C GLN A 272 12.08 5.76 -29.35
N GLN A 273 12.97 6.53 -28.71
CA GLN A 273 14.38 6.61 -29.10
C GLN A 273 15.08 5.24 -28.95
N PHE A 274 14.85 4.55 -27.83
CA PHE A 274 15.36 3.20 -27.61
C PHE A 274 14.87 2.23 -28.68
N ALA A 275 13.57 2.22 -28.99
CA ALA A 275 12.98 1.34 -29.99
C ALA A 275 13.58 1.58 -31.38
N GLN A 276 13.84 2.83 -31.75
CA GLN A 276 14.51 3.18 -33.01
C GLN A 276 15.94 2.61 -33.06
N GLN A 277 16.72 2.75 -31.98
CA GLN A 277 18.09 2.22 -31.90
C GLN A 277 18.12 0.69 -31.92
N ALA A 278 17.16 0.05 -31.26
CA ALA A 278 17.04 -1.40 -31.18
C ALA A 278 16.32 -2.04 -32.37
N ALA A 279 15.93 -1.25 -33.38
CA ALA A 279 15.13 -1.68 -34.53
C ALA A 279 13.81 -2.39 -34.15
N ILE A 280 13.20 -1.97 -33.04
CA ILE A 280 11.88 -2.43 -32.58
C ILE A 280 10.82 -1.55 -33.26
N GLU A 281 9.82 -2.18 -33.86
CA GLU A 281 8.71 -1.45 -34.48
C GLU A 281 7.82 -0.81 -33.40
N PHE A 282 8.05 0.46 -33.09
CA PHE A 282 7.22 1.23 -32.18
C PHE A 282 6.21 2.08 -32.93
N ARG A 283 4.92 1.75 -32.81
CA ARG A 283 3.82 2.50 -33.42
C ARG A 283 3.07 3.29 -32.36
N GLN A 284 2.93 4.60 -32.62
CA GLN A 284 1.96 5.44 -31.93
C GLN A 284 0.71 5.58 -32.82
N ALA A 285 -0.44 5.13 -32.33
CA ALA A 285 -1.70 5.25 -33.08
C ALA A 285 -2.02 6.73 -33.32
N ARG A 286 -2.24 7.11 -34.60
CA ARG A 286 -2.45 8.50 -35.08
C ARG A 286 -3.62 9.27 -34.43
N LYS A 287 -4.43 8.65 -33.56
CA LYS A 287 -5.56 9.30 -32.87
C LYS A 287 -5.14 10.23 -31.71
N ALA A 288 -3.90 10.18 -31.24
CA ALA A 288 -3.42 11.10 -30.19
C ALA A 288 -3.04 12.50 -30.74
N TYR A 289 -2.56 12.58 -31.98
CA TYR A 289 -2.13 13.84 -32.60
C TYR A 289 -3.28 14.83 -32.85
N SER A 290 -4.51 14.32 -33.05
CA SER A 290 -5.69 15.15 -33.33
C SER A 290 -6.33 15.80 -32.10
N LYS A 291 -5.94 15.40 -30.87
CA LYS A 291 -6.35 16.09 -29.62
C LYS A 291 -5.38 17.19 -29.19
N VAL A 292 -4.09 17.05 -29.51
CA VAL A 292 -3.07 18.07 -29.18
C VAL A 292 -3.13 19.26 -30.16
N GLN A 293 -3.49 19.06 -31.42
CA GLN A 293 -3.68 20.15 -32.40
C GLN A 293 -5.00 20.94 -32.27
N ARG A 294 -5.88 20.59 -31.32
CA ARG A 294 -7.17 21.28 -31.10
C ARG A 294 -7.20 22.13 -29.82
N ARG A 295 -6.06 22.33 -29.15
CA ARG A 295 -5.91 23.26 -28.02
C ARG A 295 -5.10 24.47 -28.43
#